data_AF-A0A059WRV9-F1
#
_entry.id   AF-A0A059WRV9-F1
#
_cell.length_a   1.000
_cell.length_b   1.000
_cell.length_c   1.000
_cell.angle_alpha   90.00
_cell.angle_beta   90.00
_cell.angle_gamma   90.00
#
_symmetry.space_group_name_H-M   'P 1'
#
loop_
_entity.id
_entity.type
_entity.pdbx_description
1 polymer ?
#
loop_
_entity_poly.entity_id
_entity_poly.type
_entity_poly.pdbx_seq_one_letter_code
_entity_poly.pdbx_strand_id
1 'polypeptide(L)'
;MAARLIDAAFALVYLRLLGRTDVGAYTFLVVFTTYLDTLVDFGLNAVLAREIPRNPAAARASLRRVSVLRLFLWLAGLPLVAVVYGSARELTGLTPEAAQAGWLFYVALLPTVLAKTASGVLWGLERLDITAGVSVLATVLKVAFGAVALFGGFGLVGLA
;
A
#
# COMPACT_ATOMS: atom_id res chain seq x y z
N MET A 1 -11.63 13.06 -6.90
CA MET A 1 -12.58 12.37 -7.81
C MET A 1 -11.87 11.58 -8.90
N ALA A 2 -10.94 12.17 -9.65
CA ALA A 2 -10.19 11.50 -10.72
C ALA A 2 -9.50 10.19 -10.31
N ALA A 3 -8.72 10.18 -9.21
CA ALA A 3 -8.01 8.98 -8.76
C ALA A 3 -8.95 7.78 -8.49
N ARG A 4 -10.14 8.03 -7.94
CA ARG A 4 -11.14 6.99 -7.64
C ARG A 4 -11.81 6.46 -8.90
N LEU A 5 -12.01 7.31 -9.91
CA LEU A 5 -12.49 6.88 -11.23
C LEU A 5 -11.43 6.02 -11.93
N ILE A 6 -10.15 6.37 -11.80
CA ILE A 6 -9.04 5.61 -12.37
C ILE A 6 -8.94 4.22 -11.70
N ASP A 7 -9.02 4.14 -10.38
CA ASP A 7 -9.06 2.85 -9.66
C ASP A 7 -10.28 2.01 -10.07
N ALA A 8 -11.46 2.63 -10.24
CA ALA A 8 -12.67 1.94 -10.68
C ALA A 8 -12.56 1.42 -12.13
N ALA A 9 -11.97 2.19 -13.03
CA ALA A 9 -11.72 1.77 -14.40
C ALA A 9 -10.71 0.60 -14.45
N PHE A 10 -9.63 0.68 -13.66
CA PHE A 10 -8.69 -0.42 -13.52
C PHE A 10 -9.33 -1.67 -12.94
N ALA A 11 -10.32 -1.52 -12.06
CA ALA A 11 -11.07 -2.65 -11.53
C ALA A 11 -11.77 -3.47 -12.61
N LEU A 12 -12.39 -2.80 -13.59
CA LEU A 12 -13.00 -3.47 -14.74
C LEU A 12 -11.97 -4.24 -15.58
N VAL A 13 -10.75 -3.72 -15.70
CA VAL A 13 -9.67 -4.34 -16.46
C VAL A 13 -9.17 -5.62 -15.78
N TYR A 14 -8.81 -5.56 -14.49
CA TYR A 14 -8.32 -6.76 -13.81
C TYR A 14 -9.43 -7.82 -13.67
N LEU A 15 -10.69 -7.42 -13.44
CA LEU A 15 -11.81 -8.37 -13.37
C LEU A 15 -12.06 -9.09 -14.70
N ARG A 16 -11.73 -8.45 -15.82
CA ARG A 16 -11.90 -9.05 -17.15
C ARG A 16 -10.74 -9.97 -17.53
N LEU A 17 -9.52 -9.62 -17.11
CA LEU A 17 -8.29 -10.32 -17.50
C LEU A 17 -7.89 -11.43 -16.53
N LEU A 18 -8.20 -11.30 -15.24
CA LEU A 18 -7.97 -12.37 -14.26
C LEU A 18 -9.11 -13.40 -14.36
N GLY A 19 -8.74 -14.68 -14.28
CA GLY A 19 -9.71 -15.75 -14.10
C GLY A 19 -10.43 -15.67 -12.75
N ARG A 20 -11.57 -16.36 -12.60
CA ARG A 20 -12.40 -16.31 -11.38
C ARG A 20 -11.61 -16.62 -10.10
N THR A 21 -10.66 -17.56 -10.16
CA THR A 21 -9.83 -17.96 -9.01
C THR A 21 -8.84 -16.86 -8.60
N ASP A 22 -8.17 -16.23 -9.58
CA ASP A 22 -7.17 -15.20 -9.34
C ASP A 22 -7.78 -13.89 -8.83
N VAL A 23 -9.01 -13.57 -9.24
CA VAL A 23 -9.76 -12.41 -8.72
C VAL A 23 -10.02 -12.55 -7.21
N GLY A 24 -10.38 -13.75 -6.75
CA GLY A 24 -10.60 -14.03 -5.33
C GLY A 24 -9.33 -13.86 -4.52
N ALA A 25 -8.22 -14.44 -5.00
CA ALA A 25 -6.90 -14.29 -4.40
C ALA A 25 -6.47 -12.82 -4.37
N TYR A 26 -6.53 -12.10 -5.49
CA TYR A 26 -6.21 -10.67 -5.57
C TYR A 26 -6.98 -9.84 -4.54
N THR A 27 -8.29 -10.06 -4.46
CA THR A 27 -9.16 -9.33 -3.52
C THR A 27 -8.76 -9.61 -2.08
N PHE A 28 -8.49 -10.88 -1.74
CA PHE A 28 -7.99 -11.25 -0.41
C PHE A 28 -6.67 -10.55 -0.08
N LEU A 29 -5.69 -10.59 -1.00
CA LEU A 29 -4.38 -9.97 -0.81
C LEU A 29 -4.49 -8.46 -0.59
N VAL A 30 -5.31 -7.76 -1.40
CA VAL A 30 -5.53 -6.32 -1.27
C VAL A 30 -6.16 -5.98 0.08
N VAL A 31 -7.22 -6.69 0.48
CA VAL A 31 -7.91 -6.45 1.74
C VAL A 31 -7.01 -6.74 2.94
N PHE A 32 -6.34 -7.88 2.94
CA PHE A 32 -5.43 -8.27 4.03
C PHE A 32 -4.26 -7.28 4.16
N THR A 33 -3.64 -6.89 3.04
CA THR A 33 -2.58 -5.87 3.04
C THR A 33 -3.08 -4.52 3.53
N THR A 34 -4.32 -4.13 3.18
CA THR A 34 -4.94 -2.89 3.67
C THR A 34 -5.13 -2.90 5.19
N TYR A 35 -5.49 -4.05 5.78
CA TYR A 35 -5.56 -4.17 7.24
C TYR A 35 -4.19 -4.02 7.89
N LEU A 36 -3.14 -4.65 7.34
CA LEU A 36 -1.77 -4.50 7.85
C LEU A 36 -1.29 -3.05 7.74
N ASP A 37 -1.52 -2.42 6.59
CA ASP A 37 -1.22 -1.01 6.36
C ASP A 37 -1.94 -0.09 7.38
N THR A 38 -3.20 -0.39 7.69
CA THR A 38 -3.97 0.34 8.71
C THR A 38 -3.33 0.23 10.09
N LEU A 39 -2.83 -0.95 10.46
CA LEU A 39 -2.11 -1.15 11.73
C LEU A 39 -0.80 -0.37 11.76
N VAL A 40 -0.04 -0.37 10.66
CA VAL A 40 1.21 0.40 10.53
C VAL A 40 0.97 1.91 10.62
N ASP A 41 -0.17 2.38 10.13
CA ASP A 41 -0.52 3.80 10.14
C ASP A 41 -1.21 4.30 11.41
N PHE A 42 -1.65 3.38 12.28
CA PHE A 42 -2.60 3.68 13.34
C PHE A 42 -2.13 4.83 14.25
N GLY A 43 -2.80 5.98 14.17
CA GLY A 43 -2.55 7.16 15.00
C GLY A 43 -1.34 8.02 14.61
N LEU A 44 -0.45 7.55 13.73
CA LEU A 44 0.81 8.25 13.41
C LEU A 44 0.60 9.54 12.62
N ASN A 45 -0.37 9.54 11.70
CA ASN A 45 -0.74 10.75 10.96
C ASN A 45 -1.33 11.83 11.89
N ALA A 46 -2.06 11.44 12.94
CA ALA A 46 -2.61 12.38 13.92
C ALA A 46 -1.51 13.03 14.77
N VAL A 47 -0.45 12.28 15.09
CA VAL A 47 0.73 12.82 15.78
C VAL A 47 1.41 13.90 14.92
N LEU A 48 1.65 13.61 13.63
CA LEU A 48 2.25 14.56 12.70
C LEU A 48 1.39 15.83 12.53
N ALA A 49 0.07 15.66 12.36
CA ALA A 49 -0.87 16.77 12.22
C ALA A 49 -0.94 17.67 13.46
N ARG A 50 -0.64 17.13 14.66
CA ARG A 50 -0.61 17.90 15.91
C ARG A 50 0.72 18.58 16.19
N GLU A 51 1.83 17.90 15.90
CA GLU A 51 3.17 18.36 16.29
C GLU A 51 3.77 19.36 15.31
N ILE A 52 3.55 19.16 14.01
CA ILE A 52 4.22 19.95 12.97
C ILE A 52 3.72 21.40 12.93
N PRO A 53 2.40 21.69 13.01
CA PRO A 53 1.94 23.08 13.05
C PRO A 53 2.46 23.84 14.28
N ARG A 54 2.72 23.15 15.40
CA ARG A 54 3.25 23.76 16.63
C ARG A 54 4.73 24.09 16.54
N ASN A 55 5.50 23.27 15.83
CA ASN A 55 6.93 23.49 15.63
C ASN A 55 7.38 22.98 14.24
N PRO A 56 7.28 23.82 13.20
CA PRO A 56 7.67 23.45 11.85
C PRO A 56 9.14 23.04 11.73
N ALA A 57 10.02 23.59 12.57
CA ALA A 57 11.44 23.21 12.58
C ALA A 57 11.68 21.75 13.00
N ALA A 58 10.72 21.13 13.69
CA ALA A 58 10.78 19.72 14.07
C ALA A 58 10.43 18.76 12.92
N ALA A 59 9.99 19.24 11.76
CA ALA A 59 9.51 18.41 10.65
C ALA A 59 10.49 17.28 10.26
N ARG A 60 11.80 17.58 10.16
CA ARG A 60 12.83 16.57 9.82
C ARG A 60 12.98 15.51 10.92
N ALA A 61 12.91 15.92 12.19
CA ALA A 61 13.02 15.02 13.32
C ALA A 61 11.76 14.15 13.47
N SER A 62 10.58 14.69 13.20
CA SER A 62 9.31 13.97 13.21
C SER A 62 9.19 13.01 12.02
N LEU A 63 9.65 13.40 10.83
CA LEU A 63 9.78 12.50 9.67
C LEU A 63 10.60 11.26 10.05
N ARG A 64 11.79 11.45 10.63
CA ARG A 64 12.65 10.33 11.04
C ARG A 64 11.98 9.44 12.09
N ARG A 65 11.44 10.03 13.16
CA ARG A 65 10.82 9.29 14.26
C ARG A 65 9.62 8.46 13.80
N VAL A 66 8.72 9.07 13.02
CA VAL A 66 7.54 8.37 12.51
C VAL A 66 7.91 7.33 11.45
N SER A 67 8.87 7.61 10.55
CA SER A 67 9.35 6.60 9.60
C SER A 67 9.98 5.38 10.28
N VAL A 68 10.76 5.58 11.35
CA VAL A 68 11.34 4.47 12.12
C VAL A 68 10.24 3.66 12.81
N LEU A 69 9.26 4.33 13.43
CA LEU A 69 8.14 3.64 14.08
C LEU A 69 7.30 2.85 13.09
N ARG A 70 7.01 3.42 11.92
CA ARG A 70 6.32 2.74 10.82
C ARG A 70 7.10 1.53 10.30
N LEU A 71 8.41 1.67 10.13
CA LEU A 71 9.26 0.57 9.71
C LEU A 71 9.26 -0.55 10.75
N PHE A 72 9.29 -0.22 12.04
CA PHE A 72 9.18 -1.18 13.12
C PHE A 72 7.83 -1.92 13.08
N LEU A 73 6.71 -1.21 12.91
CA LEU A 73 5.38 -1.82 12.79
C LEU A 73 5.26 -2.70 11.54
N TRP A 74 5.84 -2.27 10.42
CA TRP A 74 5.91 -3.08 9.20
C TRP A 74 6.77 -4.35 9.43
N LEU A 75 7.90 -4.25 10.12
CA LEU A 75 8.67 -5.44 10.50
C LEU A 75 7.90 -6.35 11.46
N ALA A 76 7.15 -5.78 12.39
CA ALA A 76 6.31 -6.52 13.33
C ALA A 76 5.12 -7.24 12.64
N GLY A 77 4.72 -6.80 11.44
CA GLY A 77 3.74 -7.51 10.61
C GLY A 77 4.31 -8.70 9.84
N LEU A 78 5.64 -8.80 9.66
CA LEU A 78 6.27 -9.92 8.94
C LEU A 78 5.93 -11.30 9.51
N PRO A 79 5.92 -11.54 10.84
CA PRO A 79 5.52 -12.83 11.39
C PRO A 79 4.09 -13.22 11.00
N LEU A 80 3.16 -12.25 11.02
CA LEU A 80 1.77 -12.48 10.64
C LEU A 80 1.65 -12.84 9.15
N VAL A 81 2.35 -12.11 8.30
CA VAL A 81 2.47 -12.38 6.86
C VAL A 81 3.08 -13.76 6.60
N ALA A 82 4.14 -14.12 7.34
CA ALA A 82 4.80 -15.42 7.23
C ALA A 82 3.89 -16.58 7.59
N VAL A 83 3.04 -16.41 8.60
CA VAL A 83 2.02 -17.41 8.97
C VAL A 83 0.97 -17.50 7.86
N VAL A 84 0.38 -16.38 7.45
CA VAL A 84 -0.76 -16.35 6.51
C VAL A 84 -0.39 -16.87 5.11
N TYR A 85 0.78 -16.50 4.60
CA TYR A 85 1.25 -16.94 3.28
C TYR A 85 2.16 -18.19 3.32
N GLY A 86 2.53 -18.65 4.51
CA GLY A 86 3.37 -19.84 4.71
C GLY A 86 2.58 -20.98 5.33
N SER A 87 2.66 -21.12 6.65
CA SER A 87 2.14 -22.28 7.38
C SER A 87 0.61 -22.39 7.36
N ALA A 88 -0.11 -21.28 7.31
CA ALA A 88 -1.58 -21.22 7.29
C ALA A 88 -2.17 -21.11 5.88
N ARG A 89 -1.37 -21.28 4.82
CA ARG A 89 -1.81 -21.14 3.41
C ARG A 89 -3.01 -22.04 3.05
N GLU A 90 -3.10 -23.22 3.66
CA GLU A 90 -4.16 -24.20 3.39
C GLU A 90 -5.49 -23.76 4.02
N LEU A 91 -5.42 -23.05 5.15
CA LEU A 91 -6.60 -22.46 5.82
C LEU A 91 -7.13 -21.25 5.06
N THR A 92 -6.27 -20.51 4.36
CA THR A 92 -6.64 -19.34 3.56
C THR A 92 -7.05 -19.69 2.13
N GLY A 93 -6.88 -20.94 1.71
CA GLY A 93 -7.22 -21.41 0.36
C GLY A 93 -6.36 -20.78 -0.74
N LEU A 94 -5.15 -20.30 -0.41
CA LEU A 94 -4.25 -19.66 -1.37
C LEU A 94 -3.44 -20.69 -2.14
N THR A 95 -3.35 -20.51 -3.47
CA THR A 95 -2.40 -21.26 -4.29
C THR A 95 -0.96 -20.82 -3.97
N PRO A 96 0.07 -21.63 -4.29
CA PRO A 96 1.46 -21.23 -4.12
C PRO A 96 1.80 -19.91 -4.81
N GLU A 97 1.25 -19.67 -5.99
CA GLU A 97 1.46 -18.45 -6.79
C GLU A 97 0.81 -17.24 -6.10
N ALA A 98 -0.39 -17.40 -5.56
CA ALA A 98 -1.07 -16.33 -4.81
C ALA A 98 -0.32 -15.98 -3.50
N ALA A 99 0.25 -16.98 -2.82
CA ALA A 99 1.09 -16.74 -1.64
C ALA A 99 2.37 -15.95 -2.00
N GLN A 100 3.01 -16.26 -3.13
CA GLN A 100 4.15 -15.49 -3.63
C GLN A 100 3.78 -14.04 -3.97
N ALA A 101 2.63 -13.84 -4.63
CA ALA A 101 2.10 -12.51 -4.87
C ALA A 101 1.83 -11.78 -3.54
N GLY A 102 1.30 -12.46 -2.53
CA GLY A 102 1.07 -11.89 -1.20
C GLY A 102 2.34 -11.38 -0.52
N TRP A 103 3.45 -12.12 -0.62
CA TRP A 103 4.76 -11.64 -0.17
C TRP A 103 5.21 -10.39 -0.91
N LEU A 104 5.04 -10.36 -2.23
CA LEU A 104 5.39 -9.20 -3.05
C LEU A 104 4.54 -7.97 -2.69
N PHE A 105 3.22 -8.15 -2.51
CA PHE A 105 2.30 -7.11 -2.02
C PHE A 105 2.77 -6.51 -0.69
N TYR A 106 3.19 -7.37 0.25
CA TYR A 106 3.64 -6.90 1.56
C TYR A 106 4.96 -6.15 1.49
N VAL A 107 5.89 -6.57 0.62
CA VAL A 107 7.14 -5.85 0.37
C VAL A 107 6.87 -4.53 -0.35
N ALA A 108 5.96 -4.51 -1.33
CA ALA A 108 5.53 -3.32 -2.05
C ALA A 108 4.83 -2.28 -1.16
N LEU A 109 4.37 -2.68 0.03
CA LEU A 109 3.86 -1.78 1.04
C LEU A 109 4.95 -0.84 1.61
N LEU A 110 6.20 -1.27 1.65
CA LEU A 110 7.29 -0.53 2.29
C LEU A 110 7.51 0.89 1.70
N PRO A 111 7.60 1.09 0.37
CA PRO A 111 7.62 2.43 -0.22
C PRO A 111 6.42 3.29 0.17
N THR A 112 5.22 2.69 0.21
CA THR A 112 3.96 3.38 0.55
C THR A 112 4.00 3.91 1.98
N VAL A 113 4.46 3.08 2.92
CA VAL A 113 4.60 3.42 4.34
C VAL A 113 5.54 4.62 4.55
N LEU A 114 6.64 4.69 3.80
CA LEU A 114 7.56 5.83 3.84
C LEU A 114 6.97 7.09 3.17
N ALA A 115 6.32 6.93 2.01
CA ALA A 115 5.69 8.02 1.28
C ALA A 115 4.56 8.69 2.08
N LYS A 116 3.81 7.91 2.87
CA LYS A 116 2.80 8.42 3.80
C LYS A 116 3.40 9.31 4.88
N THR A 117 4.65 9.11 5.29
CA THR A 117 5.28 9.96 6.32
C THR A 117 5.62 11.32 5.74
N ALA A 118 6.18 11.31 4.53
CA ALA A 118 6.42 12.54 3.79
C ALA A 118 5.11 13.32 3.55
N SER A 119 4.05 12.61 3.14
CA SER A 119 2.73 13.21 2.92
C SER A 119 2.14 13.80 4.21
N GLY A 120 2.23 13.08 5.34
CA GLY A 120 1.78 13.58 6.64
C GLY A 120 2.57 14.81 7.12
N VAL A 121 3.86 14.88 6.81
CA VAL A 121 4.67 16.07 7.09
C VAL A 121 4.25 17.26 6.23
N LEU A 122 4.05 17.04 4.93
CA LEU A 122 3.59 18.10 4.01
C LEU A 122 2.21 18.62 4.40
N TRP A 123 1.31 17.75 4.85
CA TRP A 123 0.02 18.15 5.42
C TRP A 123 0.18 19.04 6.63
N GLY A 124 1.05 18.66 7.59
CA GLY A 124 1.32 19.48 8.78
C GLY A 124 2.00 20.82 8.46
N LEU A 125 2.69 20.93 7.32
CA LEU A 125 3.27 22.17 6.80
C LEU A 125 2.33 22.94 5.85
N GLU A 126 1.06 22.52 5.75
CA GLU A 126 0.04 23.13 4.89
C GLU A 126 0.36 23.09 3.38
N ARG A 127 1.29 22.23 2.95
CA ARG A 127 1.67 22.02 1.54
C ARG A 127 0.82 20.93 0.88
N LEU A 128 -0.48 21.19 0.82
CA LEU A 128 -1.47 20.27 0.26
C LEU A 128 -1.39 20.18 -1.27
N ASP A 129 -0.90 21.23 -1.91
CA ASP A 129 -0.60 21.31 -3.35
C ASP A 129 0.33 20.19 -3.83
N ILE A 130 1.45 20.00 -3.14
CA ILE A 130 2.43 18.95 -3.45
C ILE A 130 1.82 17.56 -3.21
N THR A 131 1.12 17.40 -2.09
CA THR A 131 0.56 16.10 -1.72
C THR A 131 -0.51 15.64 -2.72
N ALA A 132 -1.34 16.55 -3.21
CA ALA A 132 -2.32 16.27 -4.25
C ALA A 132 -1.66 15.87 -5.57
N GLY A 133 -0.61 16.60 -5.99
CA GLY A 133 0.16 16.29 -7.20
C GLY A 133 0.80 14.90 -7.15
N VAL A 134 1.45 14.57 -6.03
CA VAL A 134 2.07 13.25 -5.81
C VAL A 134 1.02 12.14 -5.83
N SER A 135 -0.15 12.35 -5.21
CA SER A 135 -1.22 11.35 -5.22
C SER A 135 -1.74 11.06 -6.62
N VAL A 136 -1.95 12.09 -7.45
CA VAL A 136 -2.41 11.90 -8.84
C VAL A 136 -1.36 11.16 -9.66
N LEU A 137 -0.09 11.58 -9.56
CA LEU A 137 1.02 10.93 -10.26
C LEU A 137 1.14 9.46 -9.86
N ALA A 138 1.07 9.16 -8.56
CA ALA A 138 1.12 7.79 -8.05
C ALA A 138 -0.03 6.93 -8.59
N THR A 139 -1.26 7.47 -8.64
CA THR A 139 -2.41 6.76 -9.22
C THR A 139 -2.22 6.47 -10.71
N VAL A 140 -1.73 7.45 -11.48
CA VAL A 140 -1.46 7.27 -12.91
C VAL A 140 -0.39 6.21 -13.14
N LEU A 141 0.73 6.28 -12.40
CA LEU A 141 1.81 5.29 -12.49
C LEU A 141 1.35 3.89 -12.10
N LYS A 142 0.61 3.75 -10.98
CA LYS A 142 0.04 2.48 -10.54
C LYS A 142 -0.80 1.84 -11.64
N VAL A 143 -1.70 2.59 -12.27
CA VAL A 143 -2.57 2.05 -13.32
C VAL A 143 -1.80 1.78 -14.61
N ALA A 144 -0.85 2.62 -14.99
CA ALA A 144 0.00 2.37 -16.15
C ALA A 144 0.81 1.08 -15.98
N PHE A 145 1.48 0.90 -14.84
CA PHE A 145 2.24 -0.32 -14.56
C PHE A 145 1.35 -1.55 -14.42
N GLY A 146 0.22 -1.43 -13.72
CA GLY A 146 -0.75 -2.52 -13.61
C GLY A 146 -1.32 -2.95 -14.97
N ALA A 147 -1.62 -2.00 -15.86
CA ALA A 147 -2.06 -2.31 -17.21
C ALA A 147 -0.96 -3.02 -18.01
N VAL A 148 0.27 -2.50 -18.00
CA VAL A 148 1.42 -3.13 -18.67
C VAL A 148 1.65 -4.55 -18.16
N ALA A 149 1.57 -4.77 -16.85
CA ALA A 149 1.72 -6.09 -16.25
C ALA A 149 0.62 -7.07 -16.70
N LEU A 150 -0.64 -6.61 -16.75
CA LEU A 150 -1.75 -7.42 -17.19
C LEU A 150 -1.68 -7.77 -18.68
N PHE A 151 -1.44 -6.79 -19.54
CA PHE A 151 -1.30 -7.01 -20.99
C PHE A 151 -0.04 -7.80 -21.33
N GLY A 152 1.01 -7.73 -20.50
CA GLY A 152 2.21 -8.55 -20.60
C GLY A 152 2.03 -10.01 -20.15
N GLY A 153 0.86 -10.38 -19.61
CA GLY A 153 0.58 -11.76 -19.18
C GLY A 153 1.19 -12.14 -17.82
N PHE A 154 1.64 -11.17 -17.02
CA PHE A 154 2.24 -11.43 -15.71
C PHE A 154 1.22 -11.82 -14.62
N GLY A 155 -0.08 -11.79 -14.94
CA GLY A 155 -1.15 -12.31 -14.10
C GLY A 155 -1.22 -11.65 -12.71
N LEU A 156 -1.56 -12.45 -11.70
CA LEU A 156 -1.69 -11.99 -10.31
C LEU A 156 -0.39 -11.45 -9.73
N VAL A 157 0.75 -12.09 -10.03
CA VAL A 157 2.06 -11.70 -9.49
C VAL A 157 2.49 -10.34 -10.05
N GLY A 158 2.20 -10.05 -11.32
CA GLY A 158 2.50 -8.76 -11.93
C GLY A 158 1.68 -7.58 -11.38
N LEU A 159 0.57 -7.85 -10.67
CA LEU A 159 -0.23 -6.83 -10.02
C LEU A 159 0.23 -6.44 -8.61
N ALA A 160 1.19 -7.18 -8.05
CA ALA A 160 1.68 -7.01 -6.69
C ALA A 160 2.70 -5.87 -6.55
#